data_AF-Q07IP3-F1
#
_entry.id   AF-Q07IP3-F1
#
_cell.length_a   1.000
_cell.length_b   1.000
_cell.length_c   1.000
_cell.angle_alpha   90.00
_cell.angle_beta   90.00
_cell.angle_gamma   90.00
#
_symmetry.space_group_name_H-M   'P 1'
#
loop_
_entity.id
_entity.type
_entity.pdbx_description
1 polymer ?
#
loop_
_entity_poly.entity_id
_entity_poly.type
_entity_poly.pdbx_seq_one_letter_code
_entity_poly.pdbx_strand_id
1 'polypeptide(L)'
;MEFTEDHIALAAEYALGTLDADERAQVELTMAANPDFQAMVEAWERRLAALHQMVRPIEPPAEVWERIRIAAGLHAVQPIPQLAIPLAPAHVETPVAETDVSPEIAGDAPVATEPPSEPAPTGLSPESKRVVHFAVRAKFWRWGALGAGSMAASFLAIILAQLFQPEILPPPLRPAVRTQVVRVATPPPPMPAQYVALLQSSASSPAFILTVDAGSKKFTVRKVGASEEPGKSYELWLVSEKLQRPRSLGVIGGRDFTTRAALAAFDDDTMHKATYAVTLEPEGGSPTGVATGPIVFTGKLMETVPQGTLGK
;
A
#
# COMPACT_ATOMS: atom_id res chain seq x y z
N MET A 1 13.61 5.56 -17.27
CA MET A 1 12.89 4.32 -17.63
C MET A 1 11.41 4.59 -17.39
N GLU A 2 10.50 4.23 -18.29
CA GLU A 2 9.07 4.46 -18.04
C GLU A 2 8.55 3.40 -17.07
N PHE A 3 8.07 3.83 -15.91
CA PHE A 3 7.41 2.95 -14.96
C PHE A 3 5.96 2.73 -15.40
N THR A 4 5.53 1.47 -15.41
CA THR A 4 4.14 1.10 -15.64
C THR A 4 3.26 1.56 -14.48
N GLU A 5 1.96 1.66 -14.73
CA GLU A 5 0.96 1.96 -13.71
C GLU A 5 1.04 0.96 -12.54
N ASP A 6 1.36 -0.31 -12.84
CA ASP A 6 1.57 -1.37 -11.86
C ASP A 6 2.75 -1.07 -10.91
N HIS A 7 3.87 -0.54 -11.41
CA HIS A 7 5.00 -0.18 -10.56
C HIS A 7 4.65 0.98 -9.62
N ILE A 8 3.86 1.94 -10.10
CA ILE A 8 3.41 3.07 -9.28
C ILE A 8 2.48 2.60 -8.17
N ALA A 9 1.54 1.70 -8.50
CA ALA A 9 0.63 1.10 -7.53
C ALA A 9 1.40 0.28 -6.48
N LEU A 10 2.32 -0.58 -6.92
CA LEU A 10 3.14 -1.42 -6.04
C LEU A 10 4.00 -0.60 -5.07
N ALA A 11 4.59 0.51 -5.54
CA ALA A 11 5.34 1.42 -4.70
C ALA A 11 4.46 2.12 -3.65
N ALA A 12 3.22 2.48 -4.02
CA ALA A 12 2.26 3.08 -3.10
C ALA A 12 1.78 2.09 -2.03
N GLU A 13 1.50 0.84 -2.41
CA GLU A 13 1.07 -0.24 -1.50
C GLU A 13 2.18 -0.64 -0.52
N TYR A 14 3.42 -0.69 -1.00
CA TYR A 14 4.58 -0.89 -0.14
C TYR A 14 4.68 0.23 0.92
N ALA A 15 4.58 1.50 0.50
CA ALA A 15 4.64 2.66 1.39
C ALA A 15 3.47 2.74 2.38
N LEU A 16 2.27 2.28 1.99
CA LEU A 16 1.11 2.13 2.87
C LEU A 16 1.23 0.93 3.83
N GLY A 17 2.12 -0.02 3.53
CA GLY A 17 2.31 -1.25 4.29
C GLY A 17 1.19 -2.26 4.13
N THR A 18 0.49 -2.26 2.99
CA THR A 18 -0.64 -3.16 2.71
C THR A 18 -0.24 -4.46 2.01
N LEU A 19 1.02 -4.58 1.58
CA LEU A 19 1.56 -5.79 0.94
C LEU A 19 1.73 -6.94 1.94
N ASP A 20 1.58 -8.17 1.45
CA ASP A 20 1.90 -9.35 2.24
C ASP A 20 3.43 -9.55 2.39
N ALA A 21 3.84 -10.58 3.15
CA ALA A 21 5.23 -10.83 3.46
C ALA A 21 6.08 -11.19 2.22
N ASP A 22 5.51 -11.95 1.28
CA ASP A 22 6.21 -12.42 0.09
C ASP A 22 6.33 -11.29 -0.94
N GLU A 23 5.26 -10.51 -1.12
CA GLU A 23 5.22 -9.33 -1.99
C GLU A 23 6.17 -8.24 -1.50
N ARG A 24 6.19 -7.98 -0.18
CA ARG A 24 7.13 -7.05 0.43
C ARG A 24 8.58 -7.47 0.16
N ALA A 25 8.92 -8.74 0.35
CA ALA A 25 10.27 -9.24 0.07
C ALA A 25 10.65 -9.08 -1.41
N GLN A 26 9.71 -9.28 -2.34
CA GLN A 26 9.93 -9.05 -3.77
C GLN A 26 10.19 -7.58 -4.09
N VAL A 27 9.45 -6.66 -3.45
CA VAL A 27 9.68 -5.21 -3.58
C VAL A 27 11.06 -4.81 -3.05
N GLU A 28 11.45 -5.32 -1.88
CA GLU A 28 12.76 -5.05 -1.28
C GLU A 28 13.91 -5.50 -2.20
N LEU A 29 13.80 -6.69 -2.80
CA LEU A 29 14.74 -7.16 -3.81
C LEU A 29 14.77 -6.25 -5.05
N THR A 30 13.60 -5.78 -5.48
CA THR A 30 13.48 -4.88 -6.63
C THR A 30 14.12 -3.52 -6.34
N MET A 31 13.95 -2.96 -5.15
CA MET A 31 14.62 -1.73 -4.72
C MET A 31 16.14 -1.91 -4.67
N ALA A 32 16.63 -3.05 -4.18
CA ALA A 32 18.06 -3.35 -4.15
C ALA A 32 18.69 -3.38 -5.57
N ALA A 33 17.92 -3.79 -6.58
CA ALA A 33 18.36 -3.85 -7.96
C ALA A 33 18.09 -2.55 -8.77
N ASN A 34 17.15 -1.72 -8.34
CA ASN A 34 16.68 -0.55 -9.10
C ASN A 34 16.53 0.72 -8.22
N PRO A 35 17.54 1.61 -8.23
CA PRO A 35 17.51 2.88 -7.49
C PRO A 35 16.39 3.83 -7.91
N ASP A 36 15.97 3.83 -9.18
CA ASP A 36 14.88 4.70 -9.64
C ASP A 36 13.53 4.26 -9.02
N PHE A 37 13.34 2.95 -8.83
CA PHE A 37 12.16 2.40 -8.17
C PHE A 37 12.20 2.69 -6.66
N GLN A 38 13.37 2.59 -6.02
CA GLN A 38 13.55 3.02 -4.63
C GLN A 38 13.17 4.49 -4.44
N ALA A 39 13.62 5.38 -5.32
CA ALA A 39 13.28 6.81 -5.26
C ALA A 39 11.75 7.06 -5.38
N MET A 40 11.03 6.22 -6.12
CA MET A 40 9.57 6.27 -6.21
C MET A 40 8.90 5.87 -4.89
N VAL A 41 9.36 4.81 -4.25
CA VAL A 41 8.87 4.38 -2.92
C VAL A 41 9.10 5.50 -1.89
N GLU A 42 10.30 6.06 -1.85
CA GLU A 42 10.63 7.18 -0.95
C GLU A 42 9.79 8.43 -1.20
N ALA A 43 9.38 8.68 -2.46
CA ALA A 43 8.47 9.77 -2.79
C ALA A 43 7.06 9.52 -2.22
N TRP A 44 6.58 8.28 -2.27
CA TRP A 44 5.31 7.89 -1.66
C TRP A 44 5.35 7.97 -0.13
N GLU A 45 6.40 7.47 0.51
CA GLU A 45 6.58 7.55 1.97
C GLU A 45 6.58 9.01 2.44
N ARG A 46 7.32 9.90 1.75
CA ARG A 46 7.31 11.34 2.06
C ARG A 46 5.93 11.98 1.89
N ARG A 47 5.18 11.58 0.85
CA ARG A 47 3.81 12.08 0.63
C ARG A 47 2.87 11.66 1.74
N LEU A 48 2.98 10.42 2.21
CA LEU A 48 2.15 9.87 3.30
C LEU A 48 2.59 10.36 4.68
N ALA A 49 3.86 10.70 4.87
CA ALA A 49 4.37 11.24 6.13
C ALA A 49 3.63 12.52 6.59
N ALA A 50 3.16 13.34 5.64
CA ALA A 50 2.33 14.51 5.95
C ALA A 50 1.01 14.13 6.65
N LEU A 51 0.46 12.94 6.36
CA LEU A 51 -0.74 12.44 7.04
C LEU A 51 -0.45 12.05 8.48
N HIS A 52 0.74 11.50 8.76
CA HIS A 52 1.15 11.12 10.11
C HIS A 52 1.20 12.32 11.07
N GLN A 53 1.53 13.51 10.57
CA GLN A 53 1.54 14.75 11.37
C GLN A 53 0.15 15.17 11.89
N MET A 54 -0.92 14.67 11.27
CA MET A 54 -2.30 14.95 11.72
C MET A 54 -2.74 14.05 12.87
N VAL A 55 -1.97 13.02 13.21
CA VAL A 55 -2.27 12.10 14.31
C VAL A 55 -1.72 12.70 15.61
N ARG A 56 -2.57 12.81 16.63
CA ARG A 56 -2.12 13.27 17.95
C ARG A 56 -1.21 12.22 18.60
N PRO A 57 -0.07 12.63 19.21
CA PRO A 57 0.78 11.69 19.94
C PRO A 57 0.00 11.10 21.12
N ILE A 58 0.13 9.79 21.31
CA ILE A 58 -0.39 9.05 22.45
C ILE A 58 0.81 8.49 23.19
N GLU A 59 0.94 8.85 24.46
CA GLU A 59 2.03 8.33 25.30
C GLU A 59 1.84 6.83 25.51
N PRO A 60 2.81 5.98 25.13
CA PRO A 60 2.73 4.56 25.39
C PRO A 60 2.89 4.26 26.89
N PRO A 61 2.27 3.20 27.42
CA PRO A 61 2.53 2.74 28.80
C PRO A 61 4.01 2.43 29.01
N ALA A 62 4.55 2.74 30.20
CA ALA A 62 5.97 2.62 30.50
C ALA A 62 6.51 1.18 30.36
N GLU A 63 5.66 0.17 30.58
CA GLU A 63 6.02 -1.25 30.45
C GLU A 63 6.33 -1.64 29.00
N VAL A 64 5.77 -0.93 28.01
CA VAL A 64 6.05 -1.17 26.58
C VAL A 64 7.53 -0.97 26.30
N TRP A 65 8.15 0.05 26.91
CA TRP A 65 9.56 0.32 26.74
C TRP A 65 10.44 -0.81 27.29
N GLU A 66 10.07 -1.36 28.45
CA GLU A 66 10.79 -2.50 29.03
C GLU A 66 10.70 -3.74 28.15
N ARG A 67 9.51 -4.02 27.62
CA ARG A 67 9.30 -5.13 26.67
C ARG A 67 10.12 -4.97 25.40
N ILE A 68 10.20 -3.74 24.85
CA ILE A 68 11.03 -3.44 23.68
C ILE A 68 12.50 -3.67 23.99
N ARG A 69 12.99 -3.20 25.14
CA ARG A 69 14.39 -3.40 25.55
C ARG A 69 14.76 -4.88 25.65
N ILE A 70 13.90 -5.68 26.28
CA ILE A 70 14.09 -7.13 26.42
C ILE A 70 14.05 -7.81 25.05
N ALA A 71 13.05 -7.50 24.21
CA ALA A 71 12.89 -8.10 22.89
C ALA A 71 14.03 -7.73 21.92
N ALA A 72 14.55 -6.51 21.99
CA ALA A 72 15.69 -6.04 21.21
C ALA A 72 17.04 -6.53 21.75
N GLY A 73 17.06 -7.28 22.86
CA GLY A 73 18.29 -7.76 23.49
C GLY A 73 19.18 -6.64 24.07
N LEU A 74 18.62 -5.44 24.26
CA LEU A 74 19.29 -4.26 24.82
C LEU A 74 19.43 -4.39 26.36
N HIS A 75 19.98 -5.50 26.83
CA HIS A 75 20.38 -5.64 28.23
C HIS A 75 21.59 -4.72 28.46
N ALA A 76 21.63 -4.11 29.65
CA ALA A 76 22.64 -3.16 30.12
C ALA A 76 23.89 -3.14 29.25
N VAL A 77 24.07 -2.02 28.55
CA VAL A 77 25.31 -1.69 27.82
C VAL A 77 26.47 -2.05 28.75
N GLN A 78 27.17 -3.15 28.44
CA GLN A 78 28.54 -3.33 28.92
C GLN A 78 29.22 -1.99 28.59
N PRO A 79 29.80 -1.26 29.57
CA PRO A 79 30.42 0.02 29.30
C PRO A 79 31.36 -0.21 28.12
N ILE A 80 31.00 0.37 26.97
CA ILE A 80 31.82 0.32 25.78
C ILE A 80 33.17 0.83 26.29
N PRO A 81 34.26 0.06 26.20
CA PRO A 81 35.57 0.58 26.53
C PRO A 81 35.66 1.87 25.71
N GLN A 82 35.76 3.03 26.36
CA GLN A 82 36.01 4.27 25.66
C GLN A 82 37.30 4.01 24.89
N LEU A 83 37.17 3.66 23.60
CA LEU A 83 38.22 3.80 22.64
C LEU A 83 38.55 5.26 22.75
N ALA A 84 39.63 5.55 23.47
CA ALA A 84 40.18 6.87 23.57
C ALA A 84 40.32 7.35 22.14
N ILE A 85 39.44 8.28 21.74
CA ILE A 85 39.62 9.03 20.51
C ILE A 85 41.02 9.62 20.71
N PRO A 86 42.02 9.26 19.89
CA PRO A 86 43.29 9.96 19.96
C PRO A 86 42.90 11.43 19.75
N LEU A 87 43.21 12.27 20.73
CA LEU A 87 43.15 13.72 20.56
C LEU A 87 43.87 14.01 19.24
N ALA A 88 43.08 14.28 18.18
CA ALA A 88 43.63 14.77 16.94
C ALA A 88 44.44 16.01 17.33
N PRO A 89 45.71 16.13 16.86
CA PRO A 89 46.52 17.27 17.22
C PRO A 89 45.76 18.54 16.84
N ALA A 90 45.81 19.50 17.77
CA ALA A 90 45.19 20.80 17.68
C ALA A 90 45.32 21.38 16.28
N HIS A 91 44.24 22.01 15.83
CA HIS A 91 44.14 22.84 14.64
C HIS A 91 45.45 23.64 14.44
N VAL A 92 46.24 23.27 13.44
CA VAL A 92 47.32 24.12 12.95
C VAL A 92 46.64 25.14 12.04
N GLU A 93 46.45 26.34 12.57
CA GLU A 93 46.14 27.52 11.80
C GLU A 93 47.20 27.66 10.69
N THR A 94 46.77 27.66 9.43
CA THR A 94 47.57 28.16 8.32
C THR A 94 46.72 29.15 7.52
N PRO A 95 47.30 30.28 7.09
CA PRO A 95 46.55 31.50 6.83
C PRO A 95 45.96 31.50 5.43
N VAL A 96 44.79 32.12 5.31
CA VAL A 96 44.19 32.52 4.05
C VAL A 96 45.13 33.52 3.36
N ALA A 97 45.67 33.15 2.20
CA ALA A 97 46.32 34.09 1.30
C ALA A 97 45.31 34.55 0.26
N GLU A 98 44.75 35.74 0.48
CA GLU A 98 44.14 36.57 -0.55
C GLU A 98 45.12 36.74 -1.71
N THR A 99 44.64 36.58 -2.94
CA THR A 99 45.35 37.12 -4.10
C THR A 99 44.37 37.97 -4.88
N ASP A 100 44.36 39.23 -4.46
CA ASP A 100 43.99 40.41 -5.22
C ASP A 100 44.73 40.44 -6.57
N VAL A 101 43.99 40.54 -7.67
CA VAL A 101 44.56 41.03 -8.94
C VAL A 101 43.49 41.77 -9.76
N SER A 102 43.58 43.09 -9.74
CA SER A 102 43.30 44.03 -10.84
C SER A 102 44.38 45.11 -10.76
N PRO A 103 44.89 45.70 -11.87
CA PRO A 103 44.16 46.70 -12.70
C PRO A 103 44.46 46.61 -14.24
N GLU A 104 43.56 47.05 -15.16
CA GLU A 104 43.44 48.42 -15.80
C GLU A 104 44.51 48.62 -16.92
N ILE A 105 44.36 49.22 -18.12
CA ILE A 105 43.60 50.37 -18.68
C ILE A 105 43.57 50.26 -20.24
N ALA A 106 42.65 51.02 -20.85
CA ALA A 106 42.70 51.65 -22.18
C ALA A 106 42.01 50.86 -23.32
N GLY A 107 41.05 51.39 -24.06
CA GLY A 107 40.70 52.79 -24.31
C GLY A 107 40.66 53.01 -25.82
N ASP A 108 39.61 53.71 -26.26
CA ASP A 108 39.49 54.41 -27.55
C ASP A 108 38.88 53.65 -28.75
N ALA A 109 37.65 54.06 -29.09
CA ALA A 109 37.18 54.19 -30.47
C ALA A 109 37.28 55.69 -30.81
N PRO A 110 37.58 56.10 -32.05
CA PRO A 110 36.46 56.63 -32.84
C PRO A 110 36.62 56.59 -34.39
N VAL A 111 35.54 57.06 -35.05
CA VAL A 111 35.46 57.76 -36.35
C VAL A 111 35.06 56.97 -37.60
N ALA A 112 33.90 57.38 -38.13
CA ALA A 112 33.41 57.19 -39.48
C ALA A 112 34.10 58.14 -40.48
N THR A 113 34.42 57.68 -41.69
CA THR A 113 34.47 58.51 -42.92
C THR A 113 34.49 57.61 -44.18
N GLU A 114 33.50 57.76 -45.05
CA GLU A 114 33.57 57.51 -46.51
C GLU A 114 33.66 58.90 -47.21
N PRO A 115 33.98 59.07 -48.53
CA PRO A 115 34.67 58.23 -49.55
C PRO A 115 35.72 59.07 -50.37
N PRO A 116 36.21 58.63 -51.56
CA PRO A 116 35.66 59.21 -52.80
C PRO A 116 35.57 58.28 -54.04
N SER A 117 34.47 58.47 -54.78
CA SER A 117 34.29 58.63 -56.24
C SER A 117 35.09 57.82 -57.28
N GLU A 118 34.36 57.04 -58.11
CA GLU A 118 34.46 57.01 -59.59
C GLU A 118 33.15 56.44 -60.23
N PRO A 119 32.87 56.65 -61.53
CA PRO A 119 31.55 57.03 -62.04
C PRO A 119 30.65 55.92 -62.62
N ALA A 120 29.37 56.27 -62.76
CA ALA A 120 28.27 55.45 -63.28
C ALA A 120 28.35 55.12 -64.79
N PRO A 121 27.70 54.02 -65.21
CA PRO A 121 26.87 54.06 -66.40
C PRO A 121 25.42 53.63 -66.14
N THR A 122 24.51 54.56 -66.46
CA THR A 122 23.22 54.38 -67.17
C THR A 122 22.44 53.07 -67.00
N GLY A 123 21.44 53.08 -66.10
CA GLY A 123 20.38 52.06 -66.03
C GLY A 123 19.36 52.34 -64.91
N LEU A 124 18.06 52.09 -65.17
CA LEU A 124 16.97 52.26 -64.20
C LEU A 124 17.19 51.41 -62.93
N SER A 125 16.94 51.98 -61.75
CA SER A 125 17.21 51.34 -60.46
C SER A 125 16.29 50.14 -60.14
N PRO A 126 16.79 49.11 -59.43
CA PRO A 126 16.05 47.89 -59.08
C PRO A 126 14.84 48.12 -58.15
N GLU A 127 14.76 49.26 -57.47
CA GLU A 127 13.61 49.65 -56.65
C GLU A 127 12.34 49.87 -57.47
N SER A 128 12.50 50.39 -58.69
CA SER A 128 11.40 50.73 -59.60
C SER A 128 10.66 49.48 -60.13
N LYS A 129 11.32 48.32 -60.16
CA LYS A 129 10.72 47.04 -60.57
C LYS A 129 9.95 46.33 -59.44
N ARG A 130 10.15 46.71 -58.17
CA ARG A 130 9.44 46.11 -57.02
C ARG A 130 8.03 46.65 -56.81
N VAL A 131 7.77 47.91 -57.16
CA VAL A 131 6.48 48.58 -56.91
C VAL A 131 5.36 48.06 -57.83
N VAL A 132 5.71 47.60 -59.03
CA VAL A 132 4.72 47.13 -60.02
C VAL A 132 4.18 45.72 -59.70
N HIS A 133 4.87 44.93 -58.87
CA HIS A 133 4.40 43.60 -58.45
C HIS A 133 3.37 43.61 -57.31
N PHE A 134 3.21 44.73 -56.59
CA PHE A 134 2.26 44.82 -55.46
C PHE A 134 0.84 45.24 -55.89
N ALA A 135 0.69 45.99 -56.99
CA ALA A 135 -0.61 46.53 -57.42
C ALA A 135 -1.57 45.48 -58.04
N VAL A 136 -1.06 44.33 -58.49
CA VAL A 136 -1.87 43.27 -59.14
C VAL A 136 -2.45 42.27 -58.12
N ARG A 137 -1.83 42.15 -56.94
CA ARG A 137 -2.18 41.14 -55.92
C ARG A 137 -3.36 41.55 -55.02
N ALA A 138 -3.65 42.85 -54.90
CA ALA A 138 -4.74 43.38 -54.07
C ALA A 138 -6.14 43.17 -54.67
N LYS A 139 -6.25 42.99 -55.99
CA LYS A 139 -7.55 42.80 -56.67
C LYS A 139 -8.13 41.39 -56.49
N PHE A 140 -7.27 40.39 -56.28
CA PHE A 140 -7.65 38.98 -56.04
C PHE A 140 -8.22 38.75 -54.63
N TRP A 141 -7.75 39.48 -53.62
CA TRP A 141 -8.25 39.34 -52.23
C TRP A 141 -9.67 39.89 -52.04
N ARG A 142 -10.12 40.79 -52.93
CA ARG A 142 -11.49 41.33 -52.87
C ARG A 142 -12.56 40.33 -53.33
N TRP A 143 -12.19 39.27 -54.05
CA TRP A 143 -13.10 38.22 -54.50
C TRP A 143 -13.13 36.99 -53.56
N GLY A 144 -12.09 36.76 -52.75
CA GLY A 144 -12.08 35.69 -51.74
C GLY A 144 -13.03 35.93 -50.54
N ALA A 145 -13.28 37.20 -50.19
CA ALA A 145 -14.06 37.57 -49.00
C ALA A 145 -15.57 37.28 -49.12
N LEU A 146 -16.12 37.15 -50.33
CA LEU A 146 -17.55 36.83 -50.54
C LEU A 146 -17.86 35.32 -50.44
N GLY A 147 -16.86 34.43 -50.54
CA GLY A 147 -17.05 32.98 -50.41
C GLY A 147 -16.92 32.43 -48.99
N ALA A 148 -16.17 33.09 -48.10
CA ALA A 148 -15.85 32.56 -46.77
C ALA A 148 -16.99 32.69 -45.74
N GLY A 149 -18.00 33.52 -45.97
CA GLY A 149 -19.07 33.79 -45.00
C GLY A 149 -20.08 32.64 -44.82
N SER A 150 -20.37 31.86 -45.87
CA SER A 150 -21.41 30.81 -45.81
C SER A 150 -20.96 29.57 -45.04
N MET A 151 -19.68 29.18 -45.15
CA MET A 151 -19.12 28.03 -44.42
C MET A 151 -19.09 28.29 -42.91
N ALA A 152 -18.68 29.49 -42.48
CA ALA A 152 -18.63 29.84 -41.06
C ALA A 152 -20.04 29.83 -40.39
N ALA A 153 -21.06 30.36 -41.07
CA ALA A 153 -22.43 30.32 -40.59
C ALA A 153 -22.98 28.89 -40.45
N SER A 154 -22.59 28.00 -41.37
CA SER A 154 -23.01 26.60 -41.38
C SER A 154 -22.38 25.80 -40.23
N PHE A 155 -21.08 26.01 -39.98
CA PHE A 155 -20.40 25.41 -38.83
C PHE A 155 -20.98 25.92 -37.50
N LEU A 156 -21.28 27.21 -37.40
CA LEU A 156 -21.87 27.78 -36.19
C LEU A 156 -23.27 27.21 -35.91
N ALA A 157 -24.09 27.04 -36.94
CA ALA A 157 -25.41 26.42 -36.80
C ALA A 157 -25.33 24.95 -36.35
N ILE A 158 -24.36 24.19 -36.88
CA ILE A 158 -24.12 22.80 -36.45
C ILE A 158 -23.66 22.75 -34.99
N ILE A 159 -22.76 23.64 -34.57
CA ILE A 159 -22.28 23.72 -33.18
C ILE A 159 -23.43 24.09 -32.24
N LEU A 160 -24.26 25.08 -32.58
CA LEU A 160 -25.44 25.42 -31.78
C LEU A 160 -26.44 24.26 -31.71
N ALA A 161 -26.66 23.54 -32.82
CA ALA A 161 -27.52 22.37 -32.82
C ALA A 161 -26.96 21.23 -31.94
N GLN A 162 -25.64 21.01 -31.92
CA GLN A 162 -24.99 20.03 -31.05
C GLN A 162 -25.17 20.38 -29.56
N LEU A 163 -25.17 21.67 -29.21
CA LEU A 163 -25.27 22.13 -27.82
C LEU A 163 -26.71 22.15 -27.28
N PHE A 164 -27.70 22.52 -28.12
CA PHE A 164 -29.06 22.78 -27.66
C PHE A 164 -30.11 21.76 -28.13
N GLN A 165 -29.93 21.14 -29.30
CA GLN A 165 -30.91 20.22 -29.90
C GLN A 165 -30.24 19.04 -30.65
N PRO A 166 -29.51 18.17 -29.93
CA PRO A 166 -28.71 17.10 -30.54
C PRO A 166 -29.54 16.06 -31.31
N GLU A 167 -30.85 15.95 -31.05
CA GLU A 167 -31.75 15.00 -31.72
C GLU A 167 -32.10 15.38 -33.17
N ILE A 168 -31.93 16.65 -33.55
CA ILE A 168 -32.24 17.14 -34.91
C ILE A 168 -31.07 16.86 -35.87
N LEU A 169 -29.88 16.55 -35.35
CA LEU A 169 -28.71 16.26 -36.17
C LEU A 169 -28.75 14.83 -36.74
N PRO A 170 -28.31 14.64 -38.00
CA PRO A 170 -28.18 13.30 -38.58
C PRO A 170 -27.18 12.47 -37.78
N PRO A 171 -27.32 11.12 -37.77
CA PRO A 171 -26.54 10.23 -36.91
C PRO A 171 -25.03 10.49 -36.82
N PRO A 172 -24.30 10.82 -37.92
CA PRO A 172 -22.85 11.04 -37.84
C PRO A 172 -22.42 12.36 -37.16
N LEU A 173 -23.34 13.30 -36.92
CA LEU A 173 -23.03 14.62 -36.32
C LEU A 173 -23.46 14.74 -34.86
N ARG A 174 -24.01 13.66 -34.27
CA ARG A 174 -24.41 13.63 -32.86
C ARG A 174 -23.17 13.40 -31.98
N PRO A 175 -23.03 14.09 -30.83
CA PRO A 175 -21.95 13.83 -29.90
C PRO A 175 -22.03 12.39 -29.38
N ALA A 176 -20.93 11.64 -29.49
CA ALA A 176 -20.86 10.28 -29.00
C ALA A 176 -21.00 10.27 -27.47
N VAL A 177 -22.09 9.70 -26.95
CA VAL A 177 -22.28 9.49 -25.51
C VAL A 177 -21.21 8.50 -25.03
N ARG A 178 -20.12 9.02 -24.45
CA ARG A 178 -19.13 8.21 -23.73
C ARG A 178 -19.76 7.74 -22.42
N THR A 179 -20.38 6.58 -22.43
CA THR A 179 -20.76 5.88 -21.19
C THR A 179 -19.49 5.40 -20.49
N GLN A 180 -19.03 6.17 -19.50
CA GLN A 180 -18.01 5.69 -18.58
C GLN A 180 -18.68 4.70 -17.64
N VAL A 181 -18.48 3.42 -17.91
CA VAL A 181 -18.95 2.35 -17.02
C VAL A 181 -18.12 2.42 -15.75
N VAL A 182 -18.60 3.15 -14.75
CA VAL A 182 -18.04 3.12 -13.39
C VAL A 182 -18.35 1.73 -12.85
N ARG A 183 -17.37 0.83 -12.93
CA ARG A 183 -17.44 -0.45 -12.21
C ARG A 183 -17.45 -0.12 -10.73
N VAL A 184 -18.62 -0.22 -10.12
CA VAL A 184 -18.74 -0.24 -8.66
C VAL A 184 -18.09 -1.55 -8.21
N ALA A 185 -16.87 -1.45 -7.68
CA ALA A 185 -16.23 -2.58 -7.01
C ALA A 185 -17.13 -2.96 -5.83
N THR A 186 -17.77 -4.13 -5.91
CA THR A 186 -18.47 -4.70 -4.77
C THR A 186 -17.44 -4.97 -3.67
N PRO A 187 -17.68 -4.52 -2.42
CA PRO A 187 -16.76 -4.78 -1.33
C PRO A 187 -16.53 -6.30 -1.19
N PRO A 188 -15.30 -6.72 -0.85
CA PRO A 188 -14.99 -8.14 -0.66
C PRO A 188 -15.95 -8.72 0.40
N PRO A 189 -16.37 -9.98 0.23
CA PRO A 189 -17.24 -10.64 1.21
C PRO A 189 -16.55 -10.62 2.59
N PRO A 190 -17.30 -10.41 3.69
CA PRO A 190 -16.73 -10.45 5.03
C PRO A 190 -16.08 -11.83 5.26
N MET A 191 -14.80 -11.84 5.65
CA MET A 191 -14.13 -13.09 6.00
C MET A 191 -14.80 -13.70 7.23
N PRO A 192 -15.02 -15.02 7.27
CA PRO A 192 -15.57 -15.66 8.45
C PRO A 192 -14.62 -15.47 9.63
N ALA A 193 -15.17 -15.04 10.77
CA ALA A 193 -14.39 -14.89 11.99
C ALA A 193 -13.74 -16.24 12.37
N GLN A 194 -12.46 -16.18 12.74
CA GLN A 194 -11.72 -17.33 13.23
C GLN A 194 -11.52 -17.17 14.73
N TYR A 195 -11.57 -18.28 15.45
CA TYR A 195 -11.49 -18.28 16.88
C TYR A 195 -10.44 -19.28 17.35
N VAL A 196 -9.68 -18.93 18.39
CA VAL A 196 -8.62 -19.76 18.94
C VAL A 196 -8.71 -19.83 20.46
N ALA A 197 -8.53 -21.01 21.03
CA ALA A 197 -8.37 -21.23 22.46
C ALA A 197 -7.09 -22.00 22.75
N LEU A 198 -6.34 -21.56 23.74
CA LEU A 198 -5.16 -22.27 24.24
C LEU A 198 -5.57 -23.10 25.47
N LEU A 199 -5.54 -24.42 25.33
CA LEU A 199 -5.94 -25.37 26.38
C LEU A 199 -4.70 -25.76 27.17
N GLN A 200 -4.64 -25.32 28.41
CA GLN A 200 -3.46 -25.45 29.27
C GLN A 200 -3.85 -25.67 30.74
N SER A 201 -2.90 -26.17 31.53
CA SER A 201 -3.05 -26.35 32.98
C SER A 201 -2.39 -25.18 33.74
N SER A 202 -1.30 -24.67 33.19
CA SER A 202 -0.56 -23.49 33.65
C SER A 202 -0.12 -22.64 32.46
N ALA A 203 0.11 -21.34 32.69
CA ALA A 203 0.43 -20.36 31.65
C ALA A 203 1.71 -20.66 30.85
N SER A 204 2.59 -21.52 31.36
CA SER A 204 3.90 -21.85 30.77
C SER A 204 3.90 -23.15 29.96
N SER A 205 2.79 -23.88 29.86
CA SER A 205 2.76 -25.21 29.27
C SER A 205 1.45 -25.48 28.52
N PRO A 206 1.30 -24.95 27.30
CA PRO A 206 0.13 -25.22 26.47
C PRO A 206 0.13 -26.66 25.96
N ALA A 207 -0.96 -27.38 26.25
CA ALA A 207 -1.09 -28.78 25.87
C ALA A 207 -1.76 -28.94 24.50
N PHE A 208 -2.82 -28.15 24.25
CA PHE A 208 -3.55 -28.16 22.99
C PHE A 208 -3.92 -26.74 22.52
N ILE A 209 -4.04 -26.57 21.20
CA ILE A 209 -4.60 -25.38 20.57
C ILE A 209 -5.89 -25.80 19.88
N LEU A 210 -7.00 -25.15 20.23
CA LEU A 210 -8.29 -25.33 19.59
C LEU A 210 -8.53 -24.15 18.65
N THR A 211 -8.73 -24.43 17.37
CA THR A 211 -9.11 -23.44 16.36
C THR A 211 -10.53 -23.73 15.89
N VAL A 212 -11.38 -22.73 15.82
CA VAL A 212 -12.78 -22.83 15.40
C VAL A 212 -13.05 -21.84 14.27
N ASP A 213 -13.69 -22.33 13.21
CA ASP A 213 -14.19 -21.51 12.11
C ASP A 213 -15.66 -21.15 12.38
N ALA A 214 -15.97 -19.86 12.46
CA ALA A 214 -17.31 -19.41 12.85
C ALA A 214 -18.38 -19.70 11.78
N GLY A 215 -18.01 -19.64 10.50
CA GLY A 215 -18.95 -19.84 9.40
C GLY A 215 -19.39 -21.29 9.26
N SER A 216 -18.43 -22.23 9.31
CA SER A 216 -18.66 -23.66 9.12
C SER A 216 -18.86 -24.42 10.43
N LYS A 217 -18.58 -23.81 11.58
CA LYS A 217 -18.61 -24.44 12.92
C LYS A 217 -17.76 -25.70 12.99
N LYS A 218 -16.72 -25.77 12.16
CA LYS A 218 -15.68 -26.79 12.23
C LYS A 218 -14.62 -26.35 13.21
N PHE A 219 -14.11 -27.29 13.98
CA PHE A 219 -12.97 -27.04 14.84
C PHE A 219 -11.85 -28.03 14.58
N THR A 220 -10.64 -27.57 14.82
CA THR A 220 -9.41 -28.36 14.77
C THR A 220 -8.68 -28.22 16.09
N VAL A 221 -8.38 -29.35 16.72
CA VAL A 221 -7.54 -29.42 17.91
C VAL A 221 -6.15 -29.85 17.48
N ARG A 222 -5.14 -29.04 17.78
CA ARG A 222 -3.73 -29.37 17.60
C ARG A 222 -3.11 -29.74 18.95
N LYS A 223 -2.45 -30.88 19.02
CA LYS A 223 -1.64 -31.29 20.18
C LYS A 223 -0.27 -30.61 20.09
N VAL A 224 0.17 -29.98 21.19
CA VAL A 224 1.43 -29.22 21.24
C VAL A 224 2.39 -29.79 22.29
N GLY A 225 1.89 -30.09 23.48
CA GLY A 225 2.73 -30.52 24.61
C GLY A 225 2.09 -31.54 25.53
N ALA A 226 0.94 -32.11 25.18
CA ALA A 226 0.29 -33.14 25.99
C ALA A 226 1.02 -34.49 25.86
N SER A 227 1.39 -35.12 26.97
CA SER A 227 1.91 -36.50 26.94
C SER A 227 0.79 -37.50 26.68
N GLU A 228 1.06 -38.58 25.95
CA GLU A 228 0.12 -39.69 25.82
C GLU A 228 0.21 -40.61 27.02
N GLU A 229 -0.94 -41.03 27.54
CA GLU A 229 -1.04 -42.02 28.61
C GLU A 229 -1.57 -43.34 28.04
N PRO A 230 -0.87 -44.48 28.22
CA PRO A 230 -1.32 -45.77 27.68
C PRO A 230 -2.71 -46.16 28.18
N GLY A 231 -3.59 -46.59 27.27
CA GLY A 231 -4.96 -47.00 27.59
C GLY A 231 -5.89 -45.83 28.00
N LYS A 232 -5.47 -44.59 27.76
CA LYS A 232 -6.25 -43.38 27.99
C LYS A 232 -6.43 -42.60 26.71
N SER A 233 -7.45 -41.76 26.67
CA SER A 233 -7.73 -40.88 25.55
C SER A 233 -8.14 -39.51 26.06
N TYR A 234 -7.65 -38.47 25.40
CA TYR A 234 -8.09 -37.11 25.70
C TYR A 234 -9.44 -36.86 25.05
N GLU A 235 -10.37 -36.25 25.78
CA GLU A 235 -11.68 -35.87 25.24
C GLU A 235 -11.93 -34.38 25.45
N LEU A 236 -12.42 -33.72 24.39
CA LEU A 236 -12.77 -32.32 24.42
C LEU A 236 -14.24 -32.13 24.82
N TRP A 237 -14.49 -31.18 25.70
CA TRP A 237 -15.81 -30.84 26.22
C TRP A 237 -16.10 -29.36 26.07
N LEU A 238 -17.38 -29.04 25.82
CA LEU A 238 -17.93 -27.71 25.87
C LEU A 238 -18.73 -27.53 27.17
N VAL A 239 -18.33 -26.55 27.98
CA VAL A 239 -18.98 -26.18 29.24
C VAL A 239 -19.55 -24.77 29.10
N SER A 240 -20.85 -24.61 29.29
CA SER A 240 -21.52 -23.31 29.19
C SER A 240 -22.66 -23.23 30.19
N GLU A 241 -22.97 -22.03 30.68
CA GLU A 241 -24.09 -21.78 31.60
C GLU A 241 -25.45 -22.11 30.99
N LYS A 242 -25.56 -22.06 29.66
CA LYS A 242 -26.78 -22.44 28.94
C LYS A 242 -26.99 -23.96 28.88
N LEU A 243 -25.97 -24.75 29.21
CA LEU A 243 -26.03 -26.21 29.19
C LEU A 243 -26.13 -26.75 30.61
N GLN A 244 -27.11 -27.63 30.85
CA GLN A 244 -27.24 -28.28 32.15
C GLN A 244 -26.08 -29.22 32.50
N ARG A 245 -25.39 -29.74 31.47
CA ARG A 245 -24.23 -30.62 31.61
C ARG A 245 -23.20 -30.35 30.50
N PRO A 246 -21.90 -30.58 30.75
CA PRO A 246 -20.88 -30.52 29.69
C PRO A 246 -21.26 -31.39 28.50
N ARG A 247 -21.04 -30.90 27.28
CA ARG A 247 -21.21 -31.70 26.06
C ARG A 247 -19.85 -32.15 25.55
N SER A 248 -19.72 -33.45 25.29
CA SER A 248 -18.59 -33.99 24.53
C SER A 248 -18.57 -33.43 23.10
N LEU A 249 -17.44 -32.84 22.73
CA LEU A 249 -17.08 -32.53 21.35
C LEU A 249 -16.29 -33.68 20.70
N GLY A 250 -15.93 -34.68 21.51
CA GLY A 250 -15.36 -35.95 21.10
C GLY A 250 -13.88 -36.10 21.46
N VAL A 251 -13.42 -37.34 21.30
CA VAL A 251 -12.03 -37.74 21.53
C VAL A 251 -11.07 -37.01 20.60
N ILE A 252 -9.98 -36.51 21.18
CA ILE A 252 -8.81 -35.97 20.49
C ILE A 252 -7.91 -37.17 20.15
N GLY A 253 -7.70 -37.41 18.87
CA GLY A 253 -6.87 -38.53 18.41
C GLY A 253 -5.40 -38.37 18.80
N GLY A 254 -4.65 -39.48 18.81
CA GLY A 254 -3.20 -39.47 19.07
C GLY A 254 -2.35 -38.86 17.96
N ARG A 255 -2.96 -38.34 16.89
CA ARG A 255 -2.27 -37.58 15.84
C ARG A 255 -2.17 -36.12 16.25
N ASP A 256 -1.25 -35.37 15.64
CA ASP A 256 -1.04 -33.96 15.95
C ASP A 256 -2.29 -33.09 15.76
N PHE A 257 -3.23 -33.51 14.89
CA PHE A 257 -4.46 -32.77 14.57
C PHE A 257 -5.70 -33.66 14.62
N THR A 258 -6.78 -33.11 15.19
CA THR A 258 -8.14 -33.70 15.16
C THR A 258 -9.14 -32.65 14.72
N THR A 259 -9.85 -32.89 13.60
CA THR A 259 -10.86 -31.97 13.05
C THR A 259 -12.26 -32.58 13.12
N ARG A 260 -13.24 -31.84 13.65
CA ARG A 260 -14.65 -32.29 13.76
C ARG A 260 -15.61 -31.11 13.57
N ALA A 261 -16.89 -31.42 13.37
CA ALA A 261 -17.98 -30.45 13.21
C ALA A 261 -19.01 -30.52 14.35
N ALA A 262 -18.61 -30.97 15.54
CA ALA A 262 -19.53 -31.14 16.68
C ALA A 262 -20.10 -29.80 17.21
N LEU A 263 -19.46 -28.67 16.88
CA LEU A 263 -19.94 -27.34 17.26
C LEU A 263 -21.14 -26.87 16.44
N ALA A 264 -21.46 -27.52 15.31
CA ALA A 264 -22.62 -27.19 14.48
C ALA A 264 -23.97 -27.30 15.23
N ALA A 265 -24.00 -28.05 16.33
CA ALA A 265 -25.19 -28.23 17.17
C ALA A 265 -25.47 -27.05 18.14
N PHE A 266 -24.59 -26.05 18.21
CA PHE A 266 -24.68 -24.94 19.17
C PHE A 266 -24.84 -23.59 18.47
N ASP A 267 -25.49 -22.64 19.16
CA ASP A 267 -25.50 -21.23 18.78
C ASP A 267 -24.13 -20.58 19.02
N ASP A 268 -23.88 -19.51 18.28
CA ASP A 268 -22.60 -18.80 18.29
C ASP A 268 -22.30 -18.24 19.69
N ASP A 269 -23.30 -17.65 20.34
CA ASP A 269 -23.16 -17.09 21.70
C ASP A 269 -22.74 -18.17 22.73
N THR A 270 -23.33 -19.38 22.66
CA THR A 270 -22.91 -20.51 23.48
C THR A 270 -21.46 -20.89 23.23
N MET A 271 -21.05 -20.98 21.96
CA MET A 271 -19.68 -21.35 21.56
C MET A 271 -18.65 -20.32 22.04
N HIS A 272 -18.95 -19.02 21.91
CA HIS A 272 -18.03 -17.94 22.28
C HIS A 272 -17.88 -17.76 23.79
N LYS A 273 -18.97 -17.93 24.54
CA LYS A 273 -18.96 -17.78 26.01
C LYS A 273 -18.58 -19.07 26.74
N ALA A 274 -18.55 -20.20 26.05
CA ALA A 274 -18.19 -21.47 26.64
C ALA A 274 -16.74 -21.51 27.12
N THR A 275 -16.53 -22.33 28.14
CA THR A 275 -15.21 -22.81 28.53
C THR A 275 -15.01 -24.19 27.93
N TYR A 276 -13.88 -24.36 27.25
CA TYR A 276 -13.48 -25.63 26.67
C TYR A 276 -12.59 -26.36 27.66
N ALA A 277 -12.89 -27.64 27.90
CA ALA A 277 -12.18 -28.46 28.86
C ALA A 277 -11.72 -29.76 28.19
N VAL A 278 -10.53 -30.23 28.57
CA VAL A 278 -10.00 -31.54 28.17
C VAL A 278 -9.93 -32.42 29.40
N THR A 279 -10.49 -33.61 29.29
CA THR A 279 -10.38 -34.65 30.32
C THR A 279 -9.55 -35.82 29.83
N LEU A 280 -9.02 -36.59 30.78
CA LEU A 280 -8.33 -37.85 30.51
C LEU A 280 -9.28 -39.02 30.77
N GLU A 281 -9.86 -39.56 29.70
CA GLU A 281 -10.87 -40.61 29.74
C GLU A 281 -10.26 -42.00 29.48
N PRO A 282 -10.99 -43.09 29.73
CA PRO A 282 -10.62 -44.42 29.24
C PRO A 282 -10.37 -44.42 27.72
N GLU A 283 -9.70 -45.46 27.23
CA GLU A 283 -9.49 -45.66 25.79
C GLU A 283 -10.81 -45.55 25.02
N GLY A 284 -10.83 -44.66 24.01
CA GLY A 284 -12.02 -44.39 23.22
C GLY A 284 -12.96 -43.30 23.77
N GLY A 285 -12.62 -42.67 24.91
CA GLY A 285 -13.36 -41.56 25.52
C GLY A 285 -14.35 -41.99 26.61
N SER A 286 -15.21 -41.08 27.02
CA SER A 286 -16.25 -41.32 28.01
C SER A 286 -17.30 -42.31 27.46
N PRO A 287 -17.52 -43.45 28.14
CA PRO A 287 -18.54 -44.43 27.72
C PRO A 287 -19.99 -43.91 27.85
N THR A 288 -20.19 -42.90 28.71
CA THR A 288 -21.54 -42.43 29.09
C THR A 288 -21.90 -41.08 28.46
N GLY A 289 -20.95 -40.45 27.76
CA GLY A 289 -21.12 -39.09 27.25
C GLY A 289 -21.12 -38.02 28.35
N VAL A 290 -20.66 -38.36 29.55
CA VAL A 290 -20.39 -37.45 30.67
C VAL A 290 -18.93 -37.62 31.07
N ALA A 291 -18.20 -36.54 31.34
CA ALA A 291 -16.80 -36.63 31.77
C ALA A 291 -16.64 -37.62 32.93
N THR A 292 -15.87 -38.69 32.73
CA THR A 292 -15.58 -39.68 33.79
C THR A 292 -14.17 -39.52 34.35
N GLY A 293 -13.29 -38.86 33.60
CA GLY A 293 -11.91 -38.57 33.98
C GLY A 293 -11.70 -37.20 34.63
N PRO A 294 -10.48 -36.95 35.18
CA PRO A 294 -10.11 -35.63 35.67
C PRO A 294 -10.00 -34.62 34.52
N ILE A 295 -10.37 -33.37 34.80
CA ILE A 295 -10.12 -32.24 33.89
C ILE A 295 -8.64 -31.86 34.02
N VAL A 296 -7.92 -31.93 32.91
CA VAL A 296 -6.46 -31.71 32.86
C VAL A 296 -6.09 -30.37 32.23
N PHE A 297 -6.88 -29.89 31.26
CA PHE A 297 -6.62 -28.63 30.55
C PHE A 297 -7.91 -27.86 30.31
N THR A 298 -7.84 -26.54 30.37
CA THR A 298 -9.00 -25.67 30.06
C THR A 298 -8.57 -24.44 29.28
N GLY A 299 -9.52 -23.81 28.60
CA GLY A 299 -9.31 -22.54 27.90
C GLY A 299 -10.62 -21.91 27.44
N LYS A 300 -10.56 -20.61 27.15
CA LYS A 300 -11.67 -19.86 26.57
C LYS A 300 -11.36 -19.50 25.14
N LEU A 301 -12.41 -19.41 24.34
CA LEU A 301 -12.31 -19.04 22.95
C LEU A 301 -12.04 -17.54 22.83
N MET A 302 -11.07 -17.18 22.03
CA MET A 302 -10.72 -15.80 21.71
C MET A 302 -10.90 -15.58 20.22
N GLU A 303 -11.54 -14.48 19.85
CA GLU A 303 -11.65 -14.09 18.45
C GLU A 303 -10.27 -13.68 17.93
N THR A 304 -9.92 -14.22 16.77
CA THR A 304 -8.74 -13.81 16.01
C THR A 304 -9.24 -13.13 14.75
N VAL A 305 -8.82 -11.89 14.51
CA VAL A 305 -9.09 -11.22 13.23
C VAL A 305 -8.30 -11.98 12.16
N PRO A 306 -8.96 -12.57 11.15
CA PRO A 306 -8.24 -13.16 10.03
C PRO A 306 -7.35 -12.07 9.42
N GLN A 307 -6.06 -12.33 9.24
CA GLN A 307 -5.21 -11.45 8.45
C GLN A 307 -5.82 -11.46 7.04
N GLY A 308 -6.43 -10.34 6.65
CA GLY A 308 -7.08 -10.24 5.37
C GLY A 308 -6.08 -10.50 4.26
N THR A 309 -6.30 -11.56 3.48
CA THR A 309 -5.68 -11.72 2.17
C THR A 309 -6.26 -10.62 1.28
N LEU A 310 -5.55 -9.49 1.19
CA LEU A 310 -5.81 -8.47 0.17
C LEU A 310 -5.49 -9.08 -1.19
N GLY A 311 -6.48 -9.04 -2.07
CA GLY A 311 -6.52 -9.78 -3.32
C GLY A 311 -5.77 -9.11 -4.47
N LYS A 312 -5.37 -9.98 -5.40
CA LYS A 312 -4.97 -9.73 -6.80
C LYS A 312 -5.98 -8.89 -7.58
#